data_AF-B8MJN4-F1
#
_entry.id   AF-B8MJN4-F1
#
_cell.length_a   1.000
_cell.length_b   1.000
_cell.length_c   1.000
_cell.angle_alpha   90.00
_cell.angle_beta   90.00
_cell.angle_gamma   90.00
#
_symmetry.space_group_name_H-M   'P 1'
#
loop_
_entity.id
_entity.type
_entity.pdbx_description
1 polymer ?
#
loop_
_entity_poly.entity_id
_entity_poly.type
_entity_poly.pdbx_seq_one_letter_code
_entity_poly.pdbx_strand_id
1 'polypeptide(L)'
;MVGKIVGFGLTILALLPTIKSISPPSSVQKLRRYVNKIEKSLDGIKDILDESSPGLIRRIKTVNQGSLIMADLGELHRENFTQIRDTAKRKAAKRTKRQVKAVGALYVKDANRLIKHRHDGDLMKIHKRYILGERQQGEEEEAPAPQTPGFFIDTTGNR
;
A
#
# COMPACT_ATOMS: atom_id res chain seq x y z
N MET A 1 17.88 71.48 -14.04
CA MET A 1 16.77 70.63 -14.56
C MET A 1 17.14 69.18 -14.33
N VAL A 2 16.51 68.52 -13.36
CA VAL A 2 16.75 67.10 -13.04
C VAL A 2 15.48 66.33 -13.38
N GLY A 3 15.57 65.48 -14.40
CA GLY A 3 14.47 64.65 -14.88
C GLY A 3 14.09 63.60 -13.83
N LYS A 4 12.81 63.57 -13.45
CA LYS A 4 12.24 62.51 -12.62
C LYS A 4 11.95 61.31 -13.52
N ILE A 5 12.71 60.24 -13.34
CA ILE A 5 12.43 58.92 -13.92
C ILE A 5 11.14 58.42 -13.28
N VAL A 6 10.12 58.25 -14.12
CA VAL A 6 8.79 57.77 -13.75
C VAL A 6 8.92 56.32 -13.27
N GLY A 7 8.54 56.07 -12.01
CA GLY A 7 8.51 54.76 -11.39
C GLY A 7 7.43 53.86 -12.00
N PHE A 8 7.78 53.18 -13.09
CA PHE A 8 6.98 52.15 -13.77
C PHE A 8 7.19 50.75 -13.15
N GLY A 9 7.47 50.65 -11.85
CA GLY A 9 7.88 49.39 -11.20
C GLY A 9 6.84 48.73 -10.31
N LEU A 10 5.77 49.43 -9.90
CA LEU A 10 4.91 48.98 -8.80
C LEU A 10 3.51 48.52 -9.21
N THR A 11 3.05 48.76 -10.44
CA THR A 11 1.68 48.45 -10.87
C THR A 11 1.46 47.01 -11.35
N ILE A 12 2.51 46.22 -11.57
CA ILE A 12 2.35 44.81 -12.01
C ILE A 12 1.96 43.87 -10.85
N LEU A 13 2.24 44.26 -9.60
CA LEU A 13 1.93 43.45 -8.41
C LEU A 13 0.43 43.41 -8.06
N ALA A 14 -0.41 44.24 -8.68
CA ALA A 14 -1.84 44.30 -8.39
C ALA A 14 -2.69 43.24 -9.13
N LEU A 15 -2.09 42.44 -10.02
CA LEU A 15 -2.77 41.41 -10.80
C LEU A 15 -2.46 39.96 -10.35
N LEU A 16 -1.78 39.79 -9.20
CA LEU A 16 -1.58 38.44 -8.66
C LEU A 16 -2.96 37.88 -8.24
N PRO A 17 -3.46 36.79 -8.85
CA PRO A 17 -4.66 36.14 -8.36
C PRO A 17 -4.40 35.75 -6.91
N THR A 18 -5.30 36.11 -5.99
CA THR A 18 -5.19 35.79 -4.57
C THR A 18 -5.00 34.27 -4.43
N ILE A 19 -3.76 33.83 -4.19
CA ILE A 19 -3.42 32.41 -4.09
C ILE A 19 -3.91 31.95 -2.71
N LYS A 20 -5.20 31.63 -2.61
CA LYS A 20 -5.77 30.98 -1.42
C LYS A 20 -5.00 29.68 -1.17
N SER A 21 -4.77 29.37 0.11
CA SER A 21 -3.88 28.31 0.62
C SER A 21 -3.68 27.11 -0.31
N ILE A 22 -2.41 26.86 -0.65
CA ILE A 22 -1.92 25.81 -1.55
C ILE A 22 -1.85 24.45 -0.83
N SER A 23 -2.86 24.13 -0.02
CA SER A 23 -2.95 22.76 0.47
C SER A 23 -3.27 21.86 -0.73
N PRO A 24 -2.59 20.71 -0.89
CA PRO A 24 -2.95 19.74 -1.91
C PRO A 24 -4.45 19.42 -1.82
N PRO A 25 -5.17 19.27 -2.94
CA PRO A 25 -6.59 18.96 -2.91
C PRO A 25 -6.83 17.68 -2.11
N SER A 26 -7.68 17.77 -1.09
CA SER A 26 -7.90 16.68 -0.14
C SER A 26 -8.64 15.47 -0.73
N SER A 27 -9.16 15.57 -1.95
CA SER A 27 -9.83 14.49 -2.66
C SER A 27 -9.71 14.65 -4.18
N VAL A 28 -9.83 13.54 -4.90
CA VAL A 28 -9.84 13.50 -6.38
C VAL A 28 -10.92 14.44 -6.95
N GLN A 29 -12.11 14.45 -6.35
CA GLN A 29 -13.19 15.34 -6.77
C GLN A 29 -12.83 16.83 -6.66
N LYS A 30 -12.12 17.23 -5.59
CA LYS A 30 -11.63 18.61 -5.46
C LYS A 30 -10.60 18.92 -6.54
N LEU A 31 -9.67 17.99 -6.82
CA LEU A 31 -8.69 18.14 -7.89
C LEU A 31 -9.37 18.33 -9.26
N ARG A 32 -10.39 17.53 -9.59
CA ARG A 32 -11.19 17.69 -10.82
C ARG A 32 -11.80 19.09 -10.94
N ARG A 33 -12.36 19.62 -9.85
CA ARG A 33 -12.92 20.98 -9.83
C ARG A 33 -11.85 22.06 -10.07
N TYR A 34 -10.64 21.88 -9.51
CA TYR A 34 -9.54 22.81 -9.75
C TYR A 34 -9.05 22.74 -11.19
N VAL A 35 -8.85 21.55 -11.75
CA VAL A 35 -8.46 21.35 -13.15
C VAL A 35 -9.48 22.01 -14.09
N ASN A 36 -10.78 21.79 -13.86
CA ASN A 36 -11.83 22.42 -14.66
C ASN A 36 -11.82 23.96 -14.58
N LYS A 37 -11.42 24.54 -13.44
CA LYS A 37 -11.26 26.00 -13.32
C LYS A 37 -10.06 26.49 -14.13
N ILE A 38 -8.95 25.75 -14.06
CA ILE A 38 -7.74 26.06 -14.83
C ILE A 38 -8.03 25.99 -16.33
N GLU A 39 -8.70 24.93 -16.79
CA GLU A 39 -9.07 24.78 -18.21
C GLU A 39 -9.95 25.93 -18.70
N LYS A 40 -10.97 26.33 -17.93
CA LYS A 40 -11.79 27.50 -18.25
C LYS A 40 -10.98 28.79 -18.32
N SER A 41 -10.04 28.98 -17.40
CA SER A 41 -9.17 30.17 -17.44
C SER A 41 -8.23 30.16 -18.64
N LEU A 42 -7.72 28.99 -19.04
CA LEU A 42 -6.86 28.83 -20.22
C LEU A 42 -7.62 29.11 -21.52
N ASP A 43 -8.85 28.62 -21.64
CA ASP A 43 -9.69 28.87 -22.81
C ASP A 43 -10.01 30.38 -22.95
N GLY A 44 -10.12 31.10 -21.83
CA GLY A 44 -10.33 32.55 -21.82
C GLY A 44 -9.11 33.41 -22.21
N ILE A 45 -7.90 32.86 -22.11
CA ILE A 45 -6.64 33.55 -22.48
C ILE A 45 -5.95 32.90 -23.68
N LYS A 46 -6.67 32.03 -24.40
CA LYS A 46 -6.10 31.13 -25.41
C LYS A 46 -5.32 31.89 -26.47
N ASP A 47 -5.90 32.95 -27.04
CA ASP A 47 -5.30 33.68 -28.15
C ASP A 47 -4.00 34.38 -27.75
N ILE A 48 -3.98 35.01 -26.56
CA ILE A 48 -2.79 35.65 -25.99
C ILE A 48 -1.69 34.62 -25.72
N LEU A 49 -2.08 33.45 -25.22
CA LEU A 49 -1.15 32.41 -24.83
C LEU A 49 -0.58 31.66 -26.05
N ASP A 50 -1.38 31.47 -27.10
CA ASP A 50 -0.94 30.87 -28.35
C ASP A 50 0.02 31.80 -29.12
N GLU A 51 -0.17 33.12 -29.04
CA GLU A 51 0.75 34.12 -29.61
C GLU A 51 2.08 34.22 -28.84
N SER A 52 2.01 34.28 -27.50
CA SER A 52 3.20 34.46 -26.65
C SER A 52 4.00 33.17 -26.42
N SER A 53 3.33 32.02 -26.34
CA SER A 53 3.95 30.73 -26.04
C SER A 53 3.20 29.57 -26.70
N PRO A 54 3.46 29.32 -28.00
CA PRO A 54 2.77 28.27 -28.72
C PRO A 54 2.99 26.89 -28.07
N GLY A 55 1.89 26.18 -27.81
CA GLY A 55 1.92 24.85 -27.23
C GLY A 55 1.95 24.79 -25.69
N LEU A 56 2.00 25.94 -24.99
CA LEU A 56 1.92 25.97 -23.53
C LEU A 56 0.59 25.42 -23.02
N ILE A 57 -0.53 25.74 -23.68
CA ILE A 57 -1.87 25.20 -23.37
C ILE A 57 -1.86 23.67 -23.41
N ARG A 58 -1.25 23.10 -24.46
CA ARG A 58 -1.17 21.65 -24.62
C ARG A 58 -0.40 21.00 -23.47
N ARG A 59 0.74 21.57 -23.08
CA ARG A 59 1.56 21.06 -21.97
C ARG A 59 0.80 21.13 -20.65
N ILE A 60 0.11 22.25 -20.37
CA ILE A 60 -0.67 22.38 -19.13
C ILE A 60 -1.82 21.35 -19.10
N LYS A 61 -2.52 21.13 -20.23
CA LYS A 61 -3.55 20.09 -20.34
C LYS A 61 -2.97 18.69 -20.06
N THR A 62 -1.81 18.36 -20.63
CA THR A 62 -1.13 17.08 -20.37
C THR A 62 -0.76 16.89 -18.89
N VAL A 63 -0.21 17.93 -18.25
CA VAL A 63 0.15 17.87 -16.81
C VAL A 63 -1.09 17.69 -15.93
N ASN A 64 -2.16 18.43 -16.22
CA ASN A 64 -3.42 18.32 -15.49
C ASN A 64 -4.05 16.92 -15.64
N GLN A 65 -4.05 16.38 -16.86
CA GLN A 65 -4.54 15.03 -17.12
C GLN A 65 -3.72 13.97 -16.38
N GLY A 66 -2.39 14.06 -16.42
CA GLY A 66 -1.52 13.15 -15.66
C GLY A 66 -1.77 13.23 -14.15
N SER A 67 -2.01 14.43 -13.63
CA SER A 67 -2.35 14.65 -12.22
C SER A 67 -3.66 13.96 -11.82
N LEU A 68 -4.68 13.99 -12.69
CA LEU A 68 -5.94 13.29 -12.46
C LEU A 68 -5.77 11.78 -12.45
N ILE A 69 -5.04 11.23 -13.41
CA ILE A 69 -4.79 9.78 -13.51
C ILE A 69 -4.05 9.27 -12.26
N MET A 70 -3.01 9.97 -11.83
CA MET A 70 -2.26 9.62 -10.62
C MET A 70 -3.14 9.68 -9.37
N ALA A 71 -4.04 10.66 -9.29
CA ALA A 71 -4.95 10.80 -8.16
C ALA A 71 -5.99 9.67 -8.12
N ASP A 72 -6.59 9.33 -9.26
CA ASP A 72 -7.52 8.20 -9.40
C ASP A 72 -6.84 6.87 -9.01
N LEU A 73 -5.62 6.63 -9.52
CA LEU A 73 -4.84 5.44 -9.18
C LEU A 73 -4.52 5.36 -7.68
N GLY A 74 -4.17 6.50 -7.08
CA GLY A 74 -3.91 6.59 -5.64
C GLY A 74 -5.15 6.32 -4.78
N GLU A 75 -6.35 6.67 -5.26
CA GLU A 75 -7.61 6.36 -4.56
C GLU A 75 -7.92 4.86 -4.62
N LEU A 76 -7.82 4.24 -5.80
CA LEU A 76 -7.95 2.78 -5.98
C LEU A 76 -6.97 2.00 -5.09
N HIS A 77 -5.72 2.46 -5.01
CA HIS A 77 -4.72 1.83 -4.14
C HIS A 77 -5.10 1.92 -2.67
N ARG A 78 -5.58 3.08 -2.20
CA ARG A 78 -6.04 3.24 -0.81
C ARG A 78 -7.17 2.25 -0.49
N GLU A 79 -8.17 2.14 -1.36
CA GLU A 79 -9.26 1.19 -1.19
C GLU A 79 -8.74 -0.25 -1.10
N ASN A 80 -7.86 -0.66 -2.02
CA ASN A 80 -7.27 -2.00 -2.01
C ASN A 80 -6.46 -2.27 -0.73
N PHE A 81 -5.64 -1.31 -0.28
CA PHE A 81 -4.89 -1.45 0.97
C PHE A 81 -5.81 -1.58 2.18
N THR A 82 -6.90 -0.82 2.24
CA THR A 82 -7.89 -0.98 3.32
C THR A 82 -8.52 -2.37 3.32
N GLN A 83 -8.90 -2.90 2.16
CA GLN A 83 -9.47 -4.24 2.04
C GLN A 83 -8.48 -5.34 2.45
N ILE A 84 -7.22 -5.25 2.01
CA ILE A 84 -6.15 -6.19 2.39
C ILE A 84 -5.92 -6.13 3.90
N ARG A 85 -5.83 -4.92 4.47
CA ARG A 85 -5.67 -4.74 5.92
C ARG A 85 -6.84 -5.34 6.69
N ASP A 86 -8.08 -5.11 6.26
CA ASP A 86 -9.27 -5.59 6.97
C ASP A 86 -9.46 -7.10 6.84
N THR A 87 -9.13 -7.68 5.70
CA THR A 87 -9.08 -9.14 5.53
C THR A 87 -8.00 -9.77 6.41
N ALA A 88 -6.81 -9.19 6.48
CA ALA A 88 -5.74 -9.64 7.36
C ALA A 88 -6.16 -9.59 8.84
N LYS A 89 -6.76 -8.47 9.28
CA LYS A 89 -7.32 -8.32 10.64
C LYS A 89 -8.38 -9.39 10.94
N ARG A 90 -9.32 -9.63 10.02
CA ARG A 90 -10.34 -10.68 10.18
C ARG A 90 -9.72 -12.08 10.29
N LYS A 91 -8.72 -12.40 9.46
CA LYS A 91 -8.01 -13.70 9.50
C LYS A 91 -7.26 -13.87 10.82
N ALA A 92 -6.59 -12.82 11.31
CA ALA A 92 -5.90 -12.83 12.60
C ALA A 92 -6.88 -13.05 13.77
N ALA A 93 -8.00 -12.34 13.79
CA ALA A 93 -9.04 -12.50 14.82
C ALA A 93 -9.68 -13.90 14.83
N LYS A 94 -9.81 -14.55 13.68
CA LYS A 94 -10.28 -15.94 13.59
C LYS A 94 -9.28 -16.96 14.12
N ARG A 95 -7.97 -16.66 14.08
CA ARG A 95 -6.93 -17.56 14.61
C ARG A 95 -6.86 -17.56 16.14
N THR A 96 -7.18 -16.44 16.79
CA THR A 96 -7.15 -16.34 18.27
C THR A 96 -8.32 -17.05 18.95
N LYS A 97 -9.46 -17.23 18.26
CA LYS A 97 -10.60 -18.02 18.75
C LYS A 97 -10.62 -19.43 18.15
N ARG A 98 -9.69 -20.30 18.59
CA ARG A 98 -9.91 -21.75 18.43
C ARG A 98 -10.99 -22.18 19.41
N GLN A 99 -12.24 -22.30 18.95
CA GLN A 99 -13.19 -23.18 19.63
C GLN A 99 -12.67 -24.62 19.45
N VAL A 100 -11.89 -25.10 20.41
CA VAL A 100 -11.80 -26.53 20.63
C VAL A 100 -13.21 -26.92 21.04
N LYS A 101 -13.98 -27.55 20.14
CA LYS A 101 -15.17 -28.29 20.59
C LYS A 101 -14.63 -29.20 21.68
N ALA A 102 -14.99 -28.93 22.94
CA ALA A 102 -14.74 -29.84 24.04
C ALA A 102 -15.61 -31.08 23.76
N VAL A 103 -15.15 -31.91 22.83
CA VAL A 103 -15.73 -33.21 22.59
C VAL A 103 -15.25 -34.01 23.79
N GLY A 104 -16.18 -34.49 24.61
CA GLY A 104 -15.88 -35.45 25.67
C GLY A 104 -15.23 -36.72 25.11
N ALA A 105 -15.14 -37.78 25.91
CA ALA A 105 -14.55 -39.04 25.45
C ALA A 105 -15.18 -39.49 24.12
N LEU A 106 -14.35 -39.59 23.07
CA LEU A 106 -14.76 -40.15 21.78
C LEU A 106 -14.65 -41.67 21.84
N TYR A 107 -15.61 -42.35 21.23
CA TYR A 107 -15.46 -43.77 20.91
C TYR A 107 -14.30 -43.96 19.92
N VAL A 108 -13.53 -45.05 20.10
CA VAL A 108 -12.33 -45.37 19.30
C VAL A 108 -12.60 -45.31 17.78
N LYS A 109 -13.78 -45.77 17.35
CA LYS A 109 -14.19 -45.74 15.94
C LYS A 109 -14.27 -44.32 15.38
N ASP A 110 -14.86 -43.40 16.13
CA ASP A 110 -15.02 -42.01 15.70
C ASP A 110 -13.70 -41.25 15.74
N ALA A 111 -12.84 -41.54 16.74
CA ALA A 111 -11.48 -41.02 16.79
C ALA A 111 -10.69 -41.45 15.54
N ASN A 112 -10.70 -42.74 15.20
CA ASN A 112 -10.01 -43.26 14.02
C ASN A 112 -10.55 -42.67 12.72
N ARG A 113 -11.87 -42.47 12.62
CA ARG A 113 -12.49 -41.81 11.47
C ARG A 113 -12.02 -40.36 11.31
N LEU A 114 -11.93 -39.61 12.40
CA LEU A 114 -11.44 -38.23 12.38
C LEU A 114 -9.95 -38.14 12.04
N ILE A 115 -9.13 -39.07 12.54
CA ILE A 115 -7.70 -39.16 12.22
C ILE A 115 -7.52 -39.41 10.72
N LYS A 116 -8.22 -40.39 10.15
CA LYS A 116 -8.18 -40.69 8.70
C LYS A 116 -8.61 -39.48 7.87
N HIS A 117 -9.75 -38.87 8.21
CA HIS A 117 -10.24 -37.70 7.48
C HIS A 117 -9.24 -36.53 7.53
N ARG A 118 -8.55 -36.31 8.65
CA ARG A 118 -7.49 -35.29 8.75
C ARG A 118 -6.32 -35.65 7.84
N HIS A 119 -5.84 -36.89 7.93
CA HIS A 119 -4.72 -37.38 7.14
C HIS A 119 -4.97 -37.23 5.63
N ASP A 120 -6.14 -37.66 5.16
CA ASP A 120 -6.51 -37.57 3.73
C ASP A 120 -6.61 -36.11 3.28
N GLY A 121 -7.17 -35.24 4.11
CA GLY A 121 -7.23 -33.80 3.84
C GLY A 121 -5.86 -33.14 3.78
N ASP A 122 -4.90 -33.57 4.60
CA ASP A 122 -3.53 -33.05 4.59
C ASP A 122 -2.75 -33.56 3.39
N LEU A 123 -2.91 -34.82 2.98
CA LEU A 123 -2.37 -35.36 1.73
C LEU A 123 -2.85 -34.55 0.52
N MET A 124 -4.14 -34.22 0.46
CA MET A 124 -4.69 -33.40 -0.63
C MET A 124 -4.09 -31.98 -0.66
N LYS A 125 -3.88 -31.36 0.50
CA LYS A 125 -3.22 -30.04 0.58
C LYS A 125 -1.75 -30.10 0.16
N ILE A 126 -1.06 -31.18 0.52
CA ILE A 126 0.33 -31.41 0.15
C ILE A 126 0.42 -31.58 -1.37
N HIS A 127 -0.40 -32.47 -1.94
CA HIS A 127 -0.49 -32.70 -3.37
C HIS A 127 -0.79 -31.40 -4.15
N LYS A 128 -1.75 -30.60 -3.68
CA LYS A 128 -2.07 -29.30 -4.28
C LYS A 128 -0.88 -28.32 -4.23
N ARG A 129 -0.11 -28.30 -3.14
CA ARG A 129 1.09 -27.45 -3.04
C ARG A 129 2.17 -27.84 -4.04
N TYR A 130 2.42 -29.14 -4.21
CA TYR A 130 3.44 -29.65 -5.13
C TYR A 130 3.03 -29.54 -6.61
N ILE A 131 1.76 -29.75 -6.96
CA ILE A 131 1.30 -29.67 -8.37
C ILE A 131 1.07 -28.22 -8.81
N LEU A 132 0.61 -27.34 -7.93
CA LEU A 132 0.26 -25.96 -8.29
C LEU A 132 1.44 -24.97 -8.11
N GLY A 133 2.63 -25.45 -7.74
CA GLY A 133 3.87 -24.68 -7.80
C GLY A 133 3.99 -23.54 -6.79
N GLU A 134 3.50 -23.68 -5.56
CA GLU A 134 3.96 -22.79 -4.48
C GLU A 134 5.34 -23.27 -4.00
N ARG A 135 6.40 -22.93 -4.77
CA ARG A 135 7.77 -22.88 -4.23
C ARG A 135 7.81 -21.77 -3.17
N GLN A 136 7.62 -22.13 -1.91
CA GLN A 136 8.27 -21.39 -0.84
C GLN A 136 9.61 -22.07 -0.60
N GLN A 137 10.66 -21.43 -1.12
CA GLN A 137 12.02 -21.61 -0.67
C GLN A 137 12.07 -21.36 0.85
N GLY A 138 12.75 -22.26 1.54
CA GLY A 138 12.97 -22.28 2.97
C GLY A 138 13.84 -23.50 3.20
N GLU A 139 15.10 -23.33 2.85
CA GLU A 139 16.16 -24.34 2.83
C GLU A 139 16.24 -25.11 4.15
N GLU A 140 16.45 -26.40 4.00
CA GLU A 140 17.08 -27.25 5.00
C GLU A 140 18.46 -26.67 5.29
N GLU A 141 18.66 -26.05 6.46
CA GLU A 141 19.95 -26.13 7.13
C GLU A 141 19.88 -27.29 8.12
N GLU A 142 20.60 -28.33 7.75
CA GLU A 142 20.89 -29.56 8.46
C GLU A 142 21.38 -29.24 9.88
N ALA A 143 20.59 -29.59 10.91
CA ALA A 143 21.04 -29.51 12.28
C ALA A 143 22.09 -30.62 12.51
N PRO A 144 23.36 -30.33 12.83
CA PRO A 144 24.31 -31.37 13.20
C PRO A 144 23.86 -32.02 14.52
N ALA A 145 24.01 -33.36 14.57
CA ALA A 145 23.60 -34.23 15.67
C ALA A 145 23.99 -33.68 17.06
N PRO A 146 23.16 -33.91 18.10
CA PRO A 146 23.50 -33.49 19.45
C PRO A 146 24.74 -34.26 19.93
N GLN A 147 25.87 -33.56 19.99
CA GLN A 147 27.03 -34.03 20.73
C GLN A 147 26.63 -34.06 22.21
N THR A 148 26.61 -35.26 22.78
CA THR A 148 26.49 -35.47 24.23
C THR A 148 27.66 -34.76 24.93
N PRO A 149 27.43 -33.76 25.78
CA PRO A 149 28.52 -33.26 26.61
C PRO A 149 28.82 -34.32 27.66
N GLY A 150 30.02 -34.90 27.59
CA GLY A 150 30.58 -35.75 28.62
C GLY A 150 30.57 -35.02 29.95
N PHE A 151 29.86 -35.59 30.91
CA PHE A 151 29.81 -35.13 32.30
C PHE A 151 31.18 -35.41 32.93
N PHE A 152 32.10 -34.45 32.85
CA PHE A 152 33.30 -34.46 33.69
C PHE A 152 32.92 -33.97 35.08
N ILE A 153 33.02 -34.87 36.07
CA ILE A 153 32.91 -34.53 37.48
C ILE A 153 34.31 -34.11 37.94
N ASP A 154 34.55 -32.81 38.09
CA ASP A 154 35.72 -32.34 38.85
C ASP A 154 35.46 -32.54 40.34
N THR A 155 36.19 -33.49 40.93
CA THR A 155 36.26 -33.69 42.38
C THR A 155 37.37 -32.79 42.93
N THR A 156 37.04 -31.53 43.19
CA THR A 156 37.84 -30.69 44.10
C THR A 156 36.98 -30.26 45.28
N GLY A 157 36.91 -31.17 46.26
CA GLY A 157 36.43 -30.87 47.59
C GLY A 157 37.41 -29.93 48.29
N ASN A 158 36.91 -28.78 48.71
CA ASN A 158 37.51 -27.93 49.70
C ASN A 158 37.45 -28.61 51.08
N ARG A 159 38.61 -28.89 51.68
CA ARG A 159 38.82 -28.98 53.13
C ARG A 159 40.22 -28.51 53.45
#